data_AF-A0A9X0YL18-F1
#
_entry.id   AF-A0A9X0YL18-F1
#
_cell.length_a   1.000
_cell.length_b   1.000
_cell.length_c   1.000
_cell.angle_alpha   90.00
_cell.angle_beta   90.00
_cell.angle_gamma   90.00
#
_symmetry.space_group_name_H-M   'P 1'
#
loop_
_entity.id
_entity.type
_entity.pdbx_description
1 polymer ?
#
loop_
_entity_poly.entity_id
_entity_poly.type
_entity_poly.pdbx_seq_one_letter_code
_entity_poly.pdbx_strand_id
1 'polypeptide(L)'
;MIIEYNFANDLLERIEEELINYDDKNKIQVIKRFSLSKLANLEWMRKSQDFSFPINSSGSTEIIQITKEFYELLVNGWKEKHHELVKDGIPATIESMMESDFPDETIHSAIYDKVSRLIYQYDEVLKCSKETNGLFGIEDEEKILLIHLNKYNEILSSDFKQIEFLHGVTLNKKISDLILEIYIRFINLRLEMLNPKITQIEERKTEIATKILWKGSQRDLCELFIELQEKEWINEFEWGERNKMAQSICNLFDLTLTKKNKNSNVENSFYQILKGTHNPKTKKREYDEVLGNVNDRKFNEIKNRC
;
A
#
# COMPACT_ATOMS: atom_id res chain seq x y z
N MET A 1 5.12 16.18 19.36
CA MET A 1 3.97 15.38 19.86
C MET A 1 4.58 14.19 20.57
N ILE A 2 4.37 14.04 21.87
CA ILE A 2 4.87 12.87 22.61
C ILE A 2 3.76 11.83 22.51
N ILE A 3 3.79 11.02 21.45
CA ILE A 3 3.23 9.67 21.54
C ILE A 3 3.94 9.06 22.76
N GLU A 4 3.17 8.56 23.73
CA GLU A 4 3.71 8.11 25.01
C GLU A 4 4.91 7.18 24.79
N TYR A 5 5.90 7.27 25.68
CA TYR A 5 7.10 6.43 25.70
C TYR A 5 6.80 4.91 25.63
N ASN A 6 5.55 4.51 25.90
CA ASN A 6 5.08 3.12 25.94
C ASN A 6 4.04 2.74 24.87
N PHE A 7 3.80 3.55 23.84
CA PHE A 7 2.68 3.37 22.90
C PHE A 7 2.52 1.94 22.32
N ALA A 8 3.64 1.27 22.01
CA ALA A 8 3.67 -0.07 21.44
C ALA A 8 4.51 -1.06 22.24
N ASN A 9 5.02 -0.68 23.41
CA ASN A 9 6.01 -1.50 24.14
C ASN A 9 5.44 -2.86 24.52
N ASP A 10 4.18 -2.94 24.93
CA ASP A 10 3.50 -4.20 25.25
C ASP A 10 3.46 -5.17 24.06
N LEU A 11 3.23 -4.65 22.85
CA LEU A 11 3.16 -5.46 21.64
C LEU A 11 4.56 -5.80 21.12
N LEU A 12 5.53 -4.89 21.25
CA LEU A 12 6.92 -5.11 20.89
C LEU A 12 7.58 -6.17 21.79
N GLU A 13 7.36 -6.12 23.10
CA GLU A 13 7.80 -7.16 24.05
C GLU A 13 7.23 -8.54 23.68
N ARG A 14 5.93 -8.60 23.35
CA ARG A 14 5.30 -9.85 22.88
C ARG A 14 5.91 -10.34 21.55
N ILE A 15 6.25 -9.45 20.63
CA ILE A 15 6.91 -9.81 19.38
C ILE A 15 8.29 -10.41 19.65
N GLU A 16 9.08 -9.77 20.51
CA GLU A 16 10.40 -10.24 20.93
C GLU A 16 10.32 -11.65 21.55
N GLU A 17 9.42 -11.84 22.52
CA GLU A 17 9.19 -13.14 23.15
C GLU A 17 8.82 -14.23 22.12
N GLU A 18 7.95 -13.91 21.15
CA GLU A 18 7.55 -14.86 20.12
C GLU A 18 8.67 -15.18 19.12
N LEU A 19 9.53 -14.21 18.80
CA LEU A 19 10.70 -14.42 17.95
C LEU A 19 11.71 -15.35 18.63
N ILE A 20 12.07 -15.07 19.89
CA ILE A 20 13.00 -15.89 20.68
C ILE A 20 12.45 -17.31 20.82
N ASN A 21 11.18 -17.44 21.24
CA ASN A 21 10.54 -18.75 21.39
C ASN A 21 10.48 -19.54 20.08
N TYR A 22 10.27 -18.87 18.96
CA TYR A 22 10.24 -19.51 17.65
C TYR A 22 11.65 -19.95 17.23
N ASP A 23 12.67 -19.10 17.38
CA ASP A 23 14.04 -19.46 16.99
C ASP A 23 14.59 -20.61 17.83
N ASP A 24 14.32 -20.62 19.14
CA ASP A 24 14.71 -21.70 20.04
C ASP A 24 14.12 -23.05 19.63
N LYS A 25 12.85 -23.07 19.20
CA LYS A 25 12.10 -24.31 18.89
C LYS A 25 12.26 -24.78 17.45
N ASN A 26 12.20 -23.85 16.50
CA ASN A 26 12.05 -24.16 15.08
C ASN A 26 13.21 -23.67 14.22
N LYS A 27 14.04 -22.76 14.77
CA LYS A 27 15.07 -21.98 14.07
C LYS A 27 14.51 -21.11 12.94
N ILE A 28 14.87 -19.84 12.92
CA ILE A 28 14.57 -18.92 11.84
C ILE A 28 15.37 -19.34 10.62
N GLN A 29 14.68 -19.57 9.50
CA GLN A 29 15.33 -20.10 8.31
C GLN A 29 15.96 -18.98 7.50
N VAL A 30 17.24 -19.10 7.23
CA VAL A 30 17.95 -18.19 6.32
C VAL A 30 18.04 -18.83 4.94
N ILE A 31 17.32 -18.26 3.95
CA ILE A 31 17.24 -18.81 2.60
C ILE A 31 17.94 -17.92 1.58
N LYS A 32 18.47 -18.56 0.54
CA LYS A 32 18.99 -17.90 -0.67
C LYS A 32 17.99 -18.15 -1.79
N ARG A 33 17.31 -17.12 -2.30
CA ARG A 33 16.27 -17.29 -3.32
C ARG A 33 16.73 -16.84 -4.70
N PHE A 34 17.25 -15.61 -4.82
CA PHE A 34 17.70 -15.01 -6.09
C PHE A 34 18.62 -13.83 -5.80
N SER A 35 19.69 -13.65 -6.58
CA SER A 35 20.48 -12.40 -6.50
C SER A 35 19.58 -11.22 -6.87
N LEU A 36 19.56 -10.19 -6.01
CA LEU A 36 18.95 -8.89 -6.30
C LEU A 36 19.28 -8.48 -7.74
N SER A 37 18.25 -8.26 -8.56
CA SER A 37 18.47 -7.88 -9.95
C SER A 37 19.22 -6.55 -9.98
N LYS A 38 20.14 -6.36 -10.95
CA LYS A 38 20.80 -5.05 -11.15
C LYS A 38 19.83 -3.89 -11.40
N LEU A 39 18.56 -4.19 -11.69
CA LEU A 39 17.48 -3.24 -11.93
C LEU A 39 16.58 -3.01 -10.71
N ALA A 40 16.89 -3.64 -9.56
CA ALA A 40 16.10 -3.43 -8.34
C ALA A 40 16.24 -1.97 -7.88
N ASN A 41 15.10 -1.30 -7.66
CA ASN A 41 15.08 0.06 -7.14
C ASN A 41 15.23 0.02 -5.62
N LEU A 42 16.47 -0.08 -5.15
CA LEU A 42 16.82 -0.24 -3.73
C LEU A 42 16.41 0.98 -2.90
N GLU A 43 16.41 2.19 -3.48
CA GLU A 43 15.88 3.37 -2.80
C GLU A 43 14.38 3.23 -2.53
N TRP A 44 13.60 2.79 -3.52
CA TRP A 44 12.18 2.54 -3.34
C TRP A 44 11.93 1.42 -2.33
N MET A 45 12.70 0.33 -2.38
CA MET A 45 12.57 -0.78 -1.44
C MET A 45 12.83 -0.32 -0.01
N ARG A 46 13.84 0.52 0.22
CA ARG A 46 14.09 1.11 1.53
C ARG A 46 12.96 2.03 1.98
N LYS A 47 12.44 2.90 1.10
CA LYS A 47 11.28 3.73 1.45
C LYS A 47 10.09 2.88 1.87
N SER A 48 9.82 1.79 1.16
CA SER A 48 8.75 0.84 1.50
C SER A 48 9.05 0.03 2.77
N GLN A 49 10.32 -0.30 3.00
CA GLN A 49 10.78 -1.00 4.20
C GLN A 49 10.65 -0.11 5.43
N ASP A 50 11.20 1.10 5.41
CA ASP A 50 11.44 1.89 6.63
C ASP A 50 10.41 3.00 6.84
N PHE A 51 9.82 3.51 5.76
CA PHE A 51 9.04 4.74 5.74
C PHE A 51 7.68 4.57 5.07
N SER A 52 7.10 3.38 5.07
CA SER A 52 5.74 3.22 4.56
C SER A 52 4.86 2.39 5.48
N PHE A 53 3.57 2.70 5.44
CA PHE A 53 2.54 1.79 5.86
C PHE A 53 2.65 0.51 5.00
N PRO A 54 2.74 -0.68 5.61
CA PRO A 54 2.69 -1.92 4.85
C PRO A 54 1.30 -2.04 4.18
N ILE A 55 1.22 -2.54 2.95
CA ILE A 55 -0.06 -2.68 2.23
C ILE A 55 -0.24 -4.05 1.57
N ASN A 56 0.87 -4.73 1.27
CA ASN A 56 0.84 -6.04 0.65
C ASN A 56 0.51 -7.13 1.68
N SER A 57 -0.17 -8.18 1.23
CA SER A 57 -0.56 -9.31 2.07
C SER A 57 -0.26 -10.61 1.38
N SER A 58 0.21 -11.59 2.14
CA SER A 58 0.48 -12.95 1.69
C SER A 58 -0.44 -13.96 2.39
N GLY A 59 -0.35 -15.23 1.98
CA GLY A 59 -1.00 -16.32 2.71
C GLY A 59 -0.38 -16.47 4.10
N SER A 60 -1.21 -16.74 5.10
CA SER A 60 -0.76 -17.02 6.47
C SER A 60 0.25 -18.17 6.48
N THR A 61 1.28 -18.05 7.30
CA THR A 61 2.25 -19.12 7.49
C THR A 61 2.64 -19.24 8.96
N GLU A 62 3.13 -20.42 9.32
CA GLU A 62 3.66 -20.71 10.64
C GLU A 62 5.17 -20.48 10.71
N ILE A 63 5.82 -20.27 9.57
CA ILE A 63 7.29 -20.18 9.50
C ILE A 63 7.78 -18.74 9.64
N ILE A 64 9.01 -18.61 10.14
CA ILE A 64 9.79 -17.38 10.07
C ILE A 64 11.01 -17.62 9.18
N GLN A 65 11.19 -16.78 8.17
CA GLN A 65 12.30 -16.88 7.22
C GLN A 65 12.89 -15.52 6.89
N ILE A 66 14.21 -15.48 6.69
CA ILE A 66 14.94 -14.33 6.16
C ILE A 66 15.57 -14.72 4.82
N THR A 67 15.37 -13.88 3.82
CA THR A 67 16.02 -13.98 2.52
C THR A 67 17.33 -13.20 2.57
N LYS A 68 18.46 -13.91 2.40
CA LYS A 68 19.81 -13.33 2.54
C LYS A 68 20.00 -12.05 1.73
N GLU A 69 19.46 -12.01 0.52
CA GLU A 69 19.66 -10.90 -0.40
C GLU A 69 19.05 -9.57 0.06
N PHE A 70 18.12 -9.60 1.01
CA PHE A 70 17.52 -8.39 1.59
C PHE A 70 18.06 -8.06 2.98
N TYR A 71 19.04 -8.83 3.47
CA TYR A 71 19.55 -8.66 4.83
C TYR A 71 20.06 -7.25 5.08
N GLU A 72 20.78 -6.69 4.11
CA GLU A 72 21.28 -5.31 4.17
C GLU A 72 20.17 -4.27 4.45
N LEU A 73 18.95 -4.48 3.93
CA LEU A 73 17.82 -3.58 4.19
C LEU A 73 17.31 -3.66 5.64
N LEU A 74 17.63 -4.72 6.38
CA LEU A 74 17.23 -4.89 7.78
C LEU A 74 18.24 -4.23 8.72
N VAL A 75 19.52 -4.37 8.43
CA VAL A 75 20.61 -3.95 9.33
C VAL A 75 21.20 -2.58 9.00
N ASN A 76 20.95 -2.01 7.81
CA ASN A 76 21.57 -0.75 7.39
C ASN A 76 20.61 0.31 6.81
N GLY A 77 20.86 1.56 7.19
CA GLY A 77 20.34 2.73 6.49
C GLY A 77 21.11 3.00 5.18
N TRP A 78 20.55 2.59 4.03
CA TRP A 78 21.15 2.66 2.68
C TRP A 78 21.88 3.96 2.28
N LYS A 79 21.52 5.13 2.80
CA LYS A 79 22.10 6.40 2.34
C LYS A 79 23.41 6.77 3.04
N GLU A 80 23.59 6.40 4.30
CA GLU A 80 24.72 6.90 5.10
C GLU A 80 25.89 5.91 5.17
N LYS A 81 25.62 4.60 5.19
CA LYS A 81 26.67 3.58 5.39
C LYS A 81 26.94 2.67 4.18
N HIS A 82 26.07 2.67 3.16
CA HIS A 82 26.15 1.72 2.05
C HIS A 82 27.45 1.78 1.25
N HIS A 83 27.98 2.99 0.97
CA HIS A 83 29.24 3.13 0.24
C HIS A 83 30.44 2.54 0.99
N GLU A 84 30.41 2.56 2.32
CA GLU A 84 31.47 1.99 3.17
C GLU A 84 31.33 0.46 3.30
N LEU A 85 30.09 -0.03 3.31
CA LEU A 85 29.75 -1.44 3.50
C LEU A 85 29.92 -2.29 2.23
N VAL A 86 29.67 -1.73 1.04
CA VAL A 86 29.76 -2.46 -0.25
C VAL A 86 31.19 -2.51 -0.82
N LYS A 87 32.20 -2.20 0.01
CA LYS A 87 33.62 -2.17 -0.40
C LYS A 87 34.08 -3.48 -1.06
N ASP A 88 33.52 -4.61 -0.64
CA ASP A 88 33.84 -5.96 -1.16
C ASP A 88 32.73 -6.55 -2.05
N GLY A 89 31.70 -5.76 -2.36
CA GLY A 89 30.52 -6.16 -3.12
C GLY A 89 29.38 -6.72 -2.26
N ILE A 90 28.13 -6.44 -2.67
CA ILE A 90 26.90 -6.74 -1.91
C ILE A 90 26.86 -8.17 -1.33
N PRO A 91 27.20 -9.25 -2.08
CA PRO A 91 27.14 -10.61 -1.52
C PRO A 91 28.13 -10.85 -0.38
N ALA A 92 29.37 -10.36 -0.50
CA ALA A 92 30.40 -10.55 0.53
C ALA A 92 30.09 -9.72 1.78
N THR A 93 29.57 -8.50 1.58
CA THR A 93 29.05 -7.66 2.66
C THR A 93 27.93 -8.37 3.43
N ILE A 94 26.92 -8.90 2.73
CA ILE A 94 25.81 -9.63 3.36
C ILE A 94 26.32 -10.85 4.13
N GLU A 95 27.21 -11.65 3.54
CA GLU A 95 27.77 -12.83 4.22
C GLU A 95 28.49 -12.45 5.51
N SER A 96 29.37 -11.44 5.46
CA SER A 96 30.08 -10.92 6.63
C SER A 96 29.13 -10.42 7.73
N MET A 97 28.06 -9.70 7.36
CA MET A 97 27.08 -9.22 8.34
C MET A 97 26.34 -10.35 9.03
N MET A 98 26.03 -11.44 8.32
CA MET A 98 25.31 -12.58 8.90
C MET A 98 26.17 -13.52 9.74
N GLU A 99 27.51 -13.45 9.68
CA GLU A 99 28.40 -14.37 10.40
C GLU A 99 28.30 -14.24 11.93
N SER A 100 27.87 -13.08 12.42
CA SER A 100 27.87 -12.74 13.86
C SER A 100 26.51 -12.28 14.40
N ASP A 101 25.46 -12.37 13.59
CA ASP A 101 24.16 -11.78 13.89
C ASP A 101 23.12 -12.86 14.24
N PHE A 102 22.18 -12.50 15.09
CA PHE A 102 21.09 -13.37 15.55
C PHE A 102 19.82 -13.00 14.76
N PRO A 103 19.30 -13.90 13.91
CA PRO A 103 18.17 -13.59 13.02
C PRO A 103 16.93 -13.02 13.73
N ASP A 104 16.64 -13.50 14.94
CA ASP A 104 15.55 -13.03 15.79
C ASP A 104 15.80 -11.59 16.25
N GLU A 105 16.98 -11.28 16.78
CA GLU A 105 17.37 -9.91 17.17
C GLU A 105 17.37 -8.97 15.97
N THR A 106 17.84 -9.42 14.80
CA THR A 106 17.81 -8.63 13.55
C THR A 106 16.37 -8.29 13.16
N ILE A 107 15.46 -9.27 13.16
CA ILE A 107 14.05 -9.05 12.81
C ILE A 107 13.40 -8.12 13.84
N HIS A 108 13.62 -8.36 15.13
CA HIS A 108 13.07 -7.54 16.19
C HIS A 108 13.51 -6.08 16.05
N SER A 109 14.82 -5.86 15.84
CA SER A 109 15.39 -4.53 15.64
C SER A 109 14.79 -3.84 14.42
N ALA A 110 14.62 -4.54 13.30
CA ALA A 110 14.00 -3.98 12.10
C ALA A 110 12.52 -3.60 12.32
N ILE A 111 11.77 -4.41 13.09
CA ILE A 111 10.40 -4.09 13.48
C ILE A 111 10.36 -2.86 14.38
N TYR A 112 11.18 -2.85 15.43
CA TYR A 112 11.29 -1.74 16.37
C TYR A 112 11.64 -0.43 15.68
N ASP A 113 12.61 -0.46 14.77
CA ASP A 113 13.04 0.68 13.97
C ASP A 113 11.91 1.22 13.11
N LYS A 114 11.19 0.35 12.39
CA LYS A 114 10.07 0.75 11.53
C LYS A 114 8.91 1.34 12.34
N VAL A 115 8.59 0.77 13.50
CA VAL A 115 7.59 1.31 14.43
C VAL A 115 8.06 2.65 15.02
N SER A 116 9.34 2.78 15.36
CA SER A 116 9.91 4.05 15.82
C SER A 116 9.81 5.14 14.74
N ARG A 117 10.07 4.81 13.47
CA ARG A 117 9.90 5.75 12.34
C ARG A 117 8.44 6.13 12.14
N LEU A 118 7.50 5.19 12.29
CA LEU A 118 6.05 5.49 12.29
C LEU A 118 5.70 6.57 13.32
N ILE A 119 6.26 6.48 14.53
CA ILE A 119 5.98 7.37 15.65
C ILE A 119 6.67 8.73 15.50
N TYR A 120 7.99 8.72 15.28
CA TYR A 120 8.82 9.92 15.36
C TYR A 120 9.03 10.62 14.02
N GLN A 121 8.81 9.92 12.90
CA GLN A 121 9.05 10.40 11.54
C GLN A 121 7.80 10.25 10.66
N TYR A 122 6.61 10.38 11.28
CA TYR A 122 5.32 10.15 10.65
C TYR A 122 5.11 10.92 9.33
N ASP A 123 5.54 12.18 9.25
CA ASP A 123 5.39 12.98 8.02
C ASP A 123 6.12 12.36 6.82
N GLU A 124 7.30 11.79 7.08
CA GLU A 124 8.06 11.05 6.06
C GLU A 124 7.37 9.72 5.75
N VAL A 125 6.82 9.03 6.76
CA VAL A 125 6.04 7.81 6.57
C VAL A 125 4.82 8.05 5.69
N LEU A 126 4.07 9.12 5.93
CA LEU A 126 2.89 9.48 5.14
C LEU A 126 3.28 9.79 3.69
N LYS A 127 4.32 10.60 3.50
CA LYS A 127 4.84 10.95 2.18
C LYS A 127 5.28 9.72 1.39
N CYS A 128 6.12 8.87 1.99
CA CYS A 128 6.62 7.68 1.34
C CYS A 128 5.50 6.65 1.11
N SER A 129 4.51 6.53 2.00
CA SER A 129 3.33 5.70 1.77
C SER A 129 2.52 6.14 0.55
N LYS A 130 2.37 7.45 0.30
CA LYS A 130 1.72 7.95 -0.92
C LYS A 130 2.44 7.44 -2.18
N GLU A 131 3.78 7.52 -2.18
CA GLU A 131 4.63 7.10 -3.30
C GLU A 131 4.64 5.56 -3.47
N THR A 132 4.86 4.80 -2.40
CA THR A 132 5.09 3.35 -2.46
C THR A 132 3.81 2.55 -2.62
N ASN A 133 2.70 3.04 -2.04
CA ASN A 133 1.42 2.32 -2.05
C ASN A 133 0.51 2.77 -3.20
N GLY A 134 1.02 3.62 -4.11
CA GLY A 134 0.30 4.07 -5.30
C GLY A 134 -0.89 4.98 -5.01
N LEU A 135 -0.86 5.74 -3.91
CA LEU A 135 -1.95 6.63 -3.48
C LEU A 135 -1.82 8.03 -4.10
N PHE A 136 -1.41 8.10 -5.37
CA PHE A 136 -1.19 9.36 -6.08
C PHE A 136 -2.49 10.16 -6.18
N GLY A 137 -2.43 11.45 -5.82
CA GLY A 137 -3.58 12.36 -5.85
C GLY A 137 -4.49 12.30 -4.63
N ILE A 138 -4.22 11.44 -3.64
CA ILE A 138 -4.88 11.48 -2.34
C ILE A 138 -4.06 12.37 -1.41
N GLU A 139 -4.49 13.61 -1.23
CA GLU A 139 -3.80 14.55 -0.33
C GLU A 139 -4.29 14.49 1.11
N ASP A 140 -5.51 14.00 1.30
CA ASP A 140 -6.20 13.91 2.58
C ASP A 140 -5.61 12.78 3.45
N GLU A 141 -4.96 13.17 4.55
CA GLU A 141 -4.35 12.26 5.52
C GLU A 141 -5.38 11.28 6.10
N GLU A 142 -6.58 11.75 6.43
CA GLU A 142 -7.64 10.91 7.00
C GLU A 142 -7.99 9.76 6.05
N LYS A 143 -8.14 10.05 4.76
CA LYS A 143 -8.44 9.03 3.75
C LYS A 143 -7.32 8.00 3.63
N ILE A 144 -6.06 8.45 3.67
CA ILE A 144 -4.91 7.53 3.60
C ILE A 144 -4.93 6.60 4.82
N LEU A 145 -5.15 7.15 6.01
CA LEU A 145 -5.24 6.38 7.24
C LEU A 145 -6.39 5.37 7.21
N LEU A 146 -7.58 5.78 6.78
CA LEU A 146 -8.74 4.89 6.66
C LEU A 146 -8.55 3.76 5.64
N ILE A 147 -7.83 4.01 4.54
CA ILE A 147 -7.47 2.96 3.56
C ILE A 147 -6.66 1.86 4.24
N HIS A 148 -5.62 2.23 5.00
CA HIS A 148 -4.76 1.28 5.69
C HIS A 148 -5.50 0.58 6.84
N LEU A 149 -6.26 1.34 7.65
CA LEU A 149 -7.03 0.79 8.76
C LEU A 149 -8.00 -0.31 8.30
N ASN A 150 -8.75 -0.04 7.22
CA ASN A 150 -9.68 -1.03 6.66
C ASN A 150 -8.95 -2.28 6.16
N LYS A 151 -7.81 -2.10 5.48
CA LYS A 151 -6.97 -3.21 5.01
C LYS A 151 -6.45 -4.05 6.17
N TYR A 152 -6.00 -3.42 7.25
CA TYR A 152 -5.47 -4.11 8.43
C TYR A 152 -6.55 -4.87 9.17
N ASN A 153 -7.72 -4.29 9.36
CA ASN A 153 -8.87 -4.99 9.93
C ASN A 153 -9.31 -6.18 9.07
N GLU A 154 -9.30 -6.04 7.73
CA GLU A 154 -9.58 -7.16 6.81
C GLU A 154 -8.58 -8.31 7.01
N ILE A 155 -7.28 -8.01 7.06
CA ILE A 155 -6.24 -9.03 7.26
C ILE A 155 -6.36 -9.67 8.64
N LEU A 156 -6.50 -8.88 9.71
CA LEU A 156 -6.60 -9.36 11.09
C LEU A 156 -7.83 -10.26 11.28
N SER A 157 -8.94 -9.96 10.59
CA SER A 157 -10.15 -10.79 10.61
C SER A 157 -10.04 -12.12 9.83
N SER A 158 -8.93 -12.35 9.13
CA SER A 158 -8.72 -13.52 8.31
C SER A 158 -7.64 -14.43 8.88
N ASP A 159 -7.97 -15.71 9.06
CA ASP A 159 -6.98 -16.72 9.48
C ASP A 159 -5.97 -17.05 8.38
N PHE A 160 -6.27 -16.71 7.13
CA PHE A 160 -5.50 -17.13 5.94
C PHE A 160 -4.63 -16.03 5.34
N LYS A 161 -4.67 -14.82 5.87
CA LYS A 161 -3.91 -13.66 5.36
C LYS A 161 -3.00 -13.13 6.44
N GLN A 162 -1.85 -12.62 6.02
CA GLN A 162 -0.94 -11.91 6.91
C GLN A 162 -0.33 -10.72 6.16
N ILE A 163 0.12 -9.70 6.89
CA ILE A 163 0.74 -8.53 6.28
C ILE A 163 2.19 -8.85 5.89
N GLU A 164 2.59 -8.45 4.68
CA GLU A 164 4.00 -8.42 4.28
C GLU A 164 4.64 -7.15 4.85
N PHE A 165 5.32 -7.30 5.98
CA PHE A 165 5.80 -6.15 6.75
C PHE A 165 7.18 -5.65 6.34
N LEU A 166 8.12 -6.56 6.09
CA LEU A 166 9.51 -6.30 5.74
C LEU A 166 9.86 -7.05 4.45
N HIS A 167 10.61 -6.41 3.57
CA HIS A 167 11.13 -7.05 2.36
C HIS A 167 12.12 -8.15 2.75
N GLY A 168 11.92 -9.32 2.15
CA GLY A 168 12.78 -10.48 2.39
C GLY A 168 12.56 -11.18 3.72
N VAL A 169 11.62 -10.75 4.56
CA VAL A 169 11.25 -11.46 5.79
C VAL A 169 9.85 -12.01 5.67
N THR A 170 9.74 -13.32 5.87
CA THR A 170 8.46 -14.00 6.09
C THR A 170 8.27 -14.08 7.60
N LEU A 171 7.23 -13.46 8.12
CA LEU A 171 6.82 -13.59 9.52
C LEU A 171 5.73 -14.64 9.64
N ASN A 172 5.57 -15.26 10.81
CA ASN A 172 4.41 -16.08 11.06
C ASN A 172 3.16 -15.21 11.29
N LYS A 173 1.97 -15.80 11.19
CA LYS A 173 0.69 -15.10 11.38
C LYS A 173 0.62 -14.35 12.73
N LYS A 174 1.10 -14.98 13.80
CA LYS A 174 1.02 -14.43 15.16
C LYS A 174 1.78 -13.11 15.29
N ILE A 175 3.04 -13.06 14.83
CA ILE A 175 3.85 -11.84 14.84
C ILE A 175 3.25 -10.81 13.88
N SER A 176 2.78 -11.25 12.70
CA SER A 176 2.12 -10.38 11.73
C SER A 176 0.90 -9.66 12.32
N ASP A 177 0.09 -10.38 13.12
CA ASP A 177 -1.08 -9.82 13.79
C ASP A 177 -0.71 -8.81 14.89
N LEU A 178 0.30 -9.11 15.70
CA LEU A 178 0.82 -8.17 16.71
C LEU A 178 1.29 -6.86 16.06
N ILE A 179 1.96 -6.95 14.91
CA ILE A 179 2.36 -5.77 14.13
C ILE A 179 1.13 -4.99 13.64
N LEU A 180 0.12 -5.68 13.10
CA LEU A 180 -1.11 -5.01 12.69
C LEU A 180 -1.83 -4.31 13.85
N GLU A 181 -1.83 -4.91 15.04
CA GLU A 181 -2.38 -4.27 16.24
C GLU A 181 -1.67 -2.95 16.57
N ILE A 182 -0.33 -2.90 16.45
CA ILE A 182 0.45 -1.65 16.63
C ILE A 182 -0.02 -0.58 15.64
N TYR A 183 -0.11 -0.94 14.36
CA TYR A 183 -0.49 0.00 13.29
C TYR A 183 -1.94 0.46 13.40
N ILE A 184 -2.87 -0.44 13.74
CA ILE A 184 -4.27 -0.09 13.99
C ILE A 184 -4.36 0.88 15.17
N ARG A 185 -3.66 0.60 16.28
CA ARG A 185 -3.59 1.48 17.45
C ARG A 185 -3.09 2.88 17.05
N PHE A 186 -2.08 2.93 16.18
CA PHE A 186 -1.46 4.19 15.76
C PHE A 186 -2.42 5.00 14.89
N ILE A 187 -3.02 4.34 13.90
CA ILE A 187 -3.96 4.97 12.98
C ILE A 187 -5.18 5.50 13.73
N ASN A 188 -5.75 4.72 14.65
CA ASN A 188 -6.90 5.17 15.44
C ASN A 188 -6.57 6.42 16.26
N LEU A 189 -5.45 6.41 16.98
CA LEU A 189 -4.97 7.59 17.72
C LEU A 189 -4.84 8.80 16.79
N ARG A 190 -4.28 8.59 15.59
CA ARG A 190 -4.07 9.68 14.64
C ARG A 190 -5.38 10.22 14.07
N LEU A 191 -6.34 9.36 13.75
CA LEU A 191 -7.68 9.74 13.30
C LEU A 191 -8.44 10.52 14.36
N GLU A 192 -8.35 10.11 15.63
CA GLU A 192 -8.94 10.85 16.76
C GLU A 192 -8.37 12.27 16.87
N MET A 193 -7.08 12.44 16.61
CA MET A 193 -6.43 13.75 16.61
C MET A 193 -6.86 14.63 15.43
N LEU A 194 -7.04 14.03 14.25
CA LEU A 194 -7.52 14.75 13.06
C LEU A 194 -8.98 15.18 13.21
N ASN A 195 -9.80 14.35 13.88
CA ASN A 195 -11.22 14.58 14.10
C ASN A 195 -11.61 14.52 15.59
N PRO A 196 -11.28 15.55 16.39
CA PRO A 196 -11.49 15.56 17.85
C PRO A 196 -12.97 15.60 18.28
N LYS A 197 -13.93 15.51 17.34
CA LYS A 197 -15.38 15.46 17.61
C LYS A 197 -16.00 14.06 17.50
N ILE A 198 -15.23 13.03 17.13
CA ILE A 198 -15.71 11.64 17.10
C ILE A 198 -15.41 10.99 18.47
N THR A 199 -15.96 11.57 19.53
CA THR A 199 -16.01 10.90 20.85
C THR A 199 -17.37 10.21 20.96
N GLN A 200 -17.48 9.06 20.30
CA GLN A 200 -18.40 7.95 20.59
C GLN A 200 -18.32 6.97 19.41
N ILE A 201 -17.28 6.14 19.39
CA ILE A 201 -17.31 4.92 18.58
C ILE A 201 -18.16 3.92 19.37
N GLU A 202 -19.49 3.98 19.18
CA GLU A 202 -20.26 2.74 19.21
C GLU A 202 -19.67 1.85 18.10
N GLU A 203 -19.34 0.60 18.41
CA GLU A 203 -19.05 -0.45 17.44
C GLU A 203 -20.27 -0.67 16.54
N ARG A 204 -20.51 0.23 15.59
CA ARG A 204 -21.34 -0.05 14.45
C ARG A 204 -20.40 -0.45 13.34
N LYS A 205 -20.49 -1.72 12.95
CA LYS A 205 -20.12 -2.21 11.63
C LYS A 205 -20.96 -1.47 10.58
N THR A 206 -20.69 -0.19 10.38
CA THR A 206 -21.06 0.50 9.16
C THR A 206 -20.05 0.05 8.12
N GLU A 207 -20.52 -0.68 7.12
CA GLU A 207 -19.84 -0.85 5.84
C GLU A 207 -19.59 0.55 5.26
N ILE A 208 -18.52 1.20 5.69
CA ILE A 208 -18.05 2.42 5.07
C ILE A 208 -17.46 1.96 3.74
N ALA A 209 -18.17 2.26 2.65
CA ALA A 209 -17.71 1.95 1.31
C ALA A 209 -16.32 2.58 1.09
N THR A 210 -15.28 1.74 0.99
CA THR A 210 -13.88 2.13 0.76
C THR A 210 -13.67 2.83 -0.58
N LYS A 211 -14.68 2.82 -1.44
CA LYS A 211 -14.72 3.45 -2.74
C LYS A 211 -15.92 4.39 -2.82
N ILE A 212 -15.81 5.44 -3.61
CA ILE A 212 -16.92 6.36 -3.88
C ILE A 212 -18.02 5.58 -4.60
N LEU A 213 -19.16 5.36 -3.94
CA LEU A 213 -20.29 4.67 -4.54
C LEU A 213 -20.81 5.45 -5.74
N TRP A 214 -20.55 4.94 -6.95
CA TRP A 214 -21.00 5.55 -8.17
C TRP A 214 -22.45 5.15 -8.44
N LYS A 215 -23.33 6.15 -8.45
CA LYS A 215 -24.77 5.95 -8.71
C LYS A 215 -25.15 6.00 -10.19
N GLY A 216 -24.21 6.40 -11.06
CA GLY A 216 -24.42 6.46 -12.51
C GLY A 216 -24.04 5.17 -13.23
N SER A 217 -24.12 5.20 -14.56
CA SER A 217 -23.62 4.10 -15.40
C SER A 217 -22.10 4.15 -15.55
N GLN A 218 -21.48 3.05 -16.01
CA GLN A 218 -20.05 3.06 -16.40
C GLN A 218 -19.77 4.04 -17.55
N ARG A 219 -20.76 4.28 -18.43
CA ARG A 219 -20.64 5.29 -19.50
C ARG A 219 -20.62 6.69 -18.92
N ASP A 220 -21.49 6.97 -17.95
CA ASP A 220 -21.53 8.26 -17.27
C ASP A 220 -20.18 8.55 -16.58
N LEU A 221 -19.57 7.54 -15.95
CA LEU A 221 -18.27 7.70 -15.33
C LEU A 221 -17.17 7.97 -16.38
N CYS A 222 -17.21 7.27 -17.51
CA CYS A 222 -16.28 7.51 -18.61
C CYS A 222 -16.44 8.92 -19.18
N GLU A 223 -17.69 9.37 -19.38
CA GLU A 223 -18.03 10.72 -19.83
C GLU A 223 -17.43 11.79 -18.91
N LEU A 224 -17.56 11.63 -17.58
CA LEU A 224 -16.94 12.53 -16.60
C LEU A 224 -15.43 12.68 -16.83
N PHE A 225 -14.70 11.57 -16.97
CA PHE A 225 -13.25 11.61 -17.17
C PHE A 225 -12.86 12.22 -18.52
N ILE A 226 -13.67 12.00 -19.57
CA ILE A 226 -13.46 12.64 -20.88
C ILE A 226 -13.66 14.15 -20.77
N GLU A 227 -14.75 14.62 -20.16
CA GLU A 227 -15.01 16.04 -20.00
C GLU A 227 -13.94 16.70 -19.12
N LEU A 228 -13.46 16.04 -18.05
CA LEU A 228 -12.33 16.54 -17.26
C LEU A 228 -11.03 16.67 -18.07
N GLN A 229 -10.79 15.81 -19.06
CA GLN A 229 -9.66 15.92 -19.99
C GLN A 229 -9.85 17.07 -20.98
N GLU A 230 -11.01 17.15 -21.63
CA GLU A 230 -11.33 18.21 -22.59
C GLU A 230 -11.31 19.60 -21.97
N LYS A 231 -11.63 19.69 -20.67
CA LYS A 231 -11.65 20.93 -19.87
C LYS A 231 -10.33 21.20 -19.13
N GLU A 232 -9.30 20.38 -19.37
CA GLU A 232 -7.93 20.52 -18.83
C GLU A 232 -7.83 20.41 -17.29
N TRP A 233 -8.83 19.82 -16.63
CA TRP A 233 -8.77 19.50 -15.20
C TRP A 233 -7.80 18.35 -14.90
N ILE A 234 -7.67 17.41 -15.83
CA ILE A 234 -6.72 16.30 -15.76
C ILE A 234 -5.99 16.12 -17.09
N ASN A 235 -4.81 15.51 -17.05
CA ASN A 235 -4.03 15.21 -18.25
C ASN A 235 -4.68 14.10 -19.08
N GLU A 236 -4.38 14.08 -20.38
CA GLU A 236 -4.77 12.99 -21.26
C GLU A 236 -4.10 11.67 -20.83
N PHE A 237 -4.84 10.56 -20.87
CA PHE A 237 -4.31 9.25 -20.51
C PHE A 237 -3.42 8.68 -21.61
N GLU A 238 -2.15 8.44 -21.28
CA GLU A 238 -1.19 7.79 -22.17
C GLU A 238 -1.65 6.37 -22.57
N TRP A 239 -1.37 5.98 -23.81
CA TRP A 239 -1.89 4.73 -24.39
C TRP A 239 -1.51 3.47 -23.60
N GLY A 240 -0.25 3.38 -23.15
CA GLY A 240 0.24 2.24 -22.37
C GLY A 240 -0.32 2.17 -20.95
N GLU A 241 -0.94 3.24 -20.47
CA GLU A 241 -1.36 3.38 -19.07
C GLU A 241 -2.86 3.25 -18.86
N ARG A 242 -3.67 3.18 -19.93
CA ARG A 242 -5.13 3.15 -19.82
C ARG A 242 -5.70 1.97 -19.05
N ASN A 243 -5.04 0.81 -19.10
CA ASN A 243 -5.42 -0.34 -18.28
C ASN A 243 -5.18 -0.04 -16.79
N LYS A 244 -3.99 0.50 -16.45
CA LYS A 244 -3.66 0.94 -15.09
C LYS A 244 -4.58 2.06 -14.61
N MET A 245 -4.96 2.98 -15.50
CA MET A 245 -5.89 4.06 -15.19
C MET A 245 -7.30 3.54 -14.94
N ALA A 246 -7.80 2.61 -15.77
CA ALA A 246 -9.09 1.95 -15.54
C ALA A 246 -9.11 1.20 -14.20
N GLN A 247 -8.03 0.49 -13.86
CA GLN A 247 -7.87 -0.16 -12.56
C GLN A 247 -7.85 0.86 -11.41
N SER A 248 -7.11 1.96 -11.56
CA SER A 248 -7.04 3.03 -10.56
C SER A 248 -8.40 3.69 -10.33
N ILE A 249 -9.15 3.98 -11.40
CA ILE A 249 -10.52 4.52 -11.32
C ILE A 249 -11.45 3.51 -10.64
N CYS A 250 -11.38 2.23 -11.00
CA CYS A 250 -12.17 1.17 -10.35
C CYS A 250 -11.75 0.89 -8.90
N ASN A 251 -10.54 1.28 -8.49
CA ASN A 251 -10.10 1.26 -7.10
C ASN A 251 -10.64 2.45 -6.30
N LEU A 252 -10.90 3.58 -6.96
CA LEU A 252 -11.48 4.78 -6.35
C LEU A 252 -13.01 4.77 -6.31
N PHE A 253 -13.67 4.19 -7.31
CA PHE A 253 -15.14 4.16 -7.44
C PHE A 253 -15.71 2.76 -7.23
N ASP A 254 -16.74 2.63 -6.39
CA ASP A 254 -17.52 1.40 -6.32
C ASP A 254 -18.52 1.38 -7.49
N LEU A 255 -18.27 0.45 -8.41
CA LEU A 255 -19.10 0.21 -9.59
C LEU A 255 -19.93 -1.07 -9.46
N THR A 256 -20.08 -1.63 -8.27
CA THR A 256 -20.89 -2.84 -8.01
C THR A 256 -22.32 -2.71 -8.52
N LEU A 257 -22.95 -1.53 -8.41
CA LEU A 257 -24.31 -1.24 -8.92
C LEU A 257 -24.42 -1.32 -10.45
N THR A 258 -23.30 -1.30 -11.17
CA THR A 258 -23.26 -1.35 -12.63
C THR A 258 -23.11 -2.77 -13.19
N LYS A 259 -22.95 -3.78 -12.32
CA LYS A 259 -22.81 -5.19 -12.71
C LYS A 259 -24.11 -5.70 -13.35
N LYS A 260 -24.01 -6.22 -14.58
CA LYS A 260 -25.13 -6.92 -15.24
C LYS A 260 -25.44 -8.29 -14.62
N ASN A 261 -24.43 -8.95 -14.03
CA ASN A 261 -24.56 -10.23 -13.33
C ASN A 261 -23.45 -10.41 -12.28
N LYS A 262 -23.59 -11.40 -11.38
CA LYS A 262 -22.64 -11.64 -10.27
C LYS A 262 -21.20 -11.92 -10.73
N ASN A 263 -21.02 -12.48 -11.93
CA ASN A 263 -19.72 -12.88 -12.49
C ASN A 263 -19.09 -11.80 -13.38
N SER A 264 -19.70 -10.62 -13.51
CA SER A 264 -19.21 -9.55 -14.37
C SER A 264 -17.94 -8.94 -13.79
N ASN A 265 -16.86 -8.98 -14.57
CA ASN A 265 -15.63 -8.25 -14.26
C ASN A 265 -15.81 -6.77 -14.66
N VAL A 266 -16.06 -5.94 -13.65
CA VAL A 266 -16.36 -4.52 -13.81
C VAL A 266 -15.16 -3.73 -14.30
N GLU A 267 -13.95 -4.07 -13.85
CA GLU A 267 -12.72 -3.42 -14.29
C GLU A 267 -12.48 -3.62 -15.78
N ASN A 268 -12.61 -4.85 -16.26
CA ASN A 268 -12.50 -5.16 -17.68
C ASN A 268 -13.60 -4.47 -18.48
N SER A 269 -14.85 -4.49 -17.99
CA SER A 269 -15.97 -3.79 -18.65
C SER A 269 -15.71 -2.30 -18.78
N PHE A 270 -15.27 -1.65 -17.70
CA PHE A 270 -14.98 -0.22 -17.68
C PHE A 270 -13.78 0.11 -18.57
N TYR A 271 -12.72 -0.70 -18.55
CA TYR A 271 -11.57 -0.55 -19.46
C TYR A 271 -11.99 -0.59 -20.94
N GLN A 272 -12.90 -1.50 -21.33
CA GLN A 272 -13.38 -1.57 -22.72
C GLN A 272 -14.12 -0.29 -23.16
N ILE A 273 -14.73 0.43 -22.21
CA ILE A 273 -15.38 1.72 -22.44
C ILE A 273 -14.33 2.84 -22.49
N LEU A 274 -13.40 2.86 -21.52
CA LEU A 274 -12.36 3.88 -21.37
C LEU A 274 -11.31 3.87 -22.49
N LYS A 275 -11.06 2.73 -23.15
CA LYS A 275 -10.08 2.65 -24.24
C LYS A 275 -10.51 3.43 -25.49
N GLY A 276 -11.82 3.64 -25.70
CA GLY A 276 -12.40 4.28 -26.89
C GLY A 276 -12.03 3.61 -28.22
N THR A 277 -12.51 4.19 -29.33
CA THR A 277 -12.16 3.75 -30.69
C THR A 277 -11.00 4.59 -31.21
N HIS A 278 -9.97 3.95 -31.76
CA HIS A 278 -8.85 4.68 -32.37
C HIS A 278 -9.28 5.24 -33.72
N ASN A 279 -9.18 6.56 -33.91
CA ASN A 279 -9.28 7.13 -35.24
C ASN A 279 -7.87 7.26 -35.85
N PRO A 280 -7.50 6.43 -36.85
CA PRO A 280 -6.18 6.46 -37.45
C PRO A 280 -5.87 7.74 -38.25
N LYS A 281 -6.89 8.55 -38.60
CA LYS A 281 -6.72 9.79 -39.35
C LYS A 281 -6.39 10.98 -38.45
N THR A 282 -7.13 11.13 -37.35
CA THR A 282 -6.94 12.24 -36.41
C THR A 282 -5.89 11.91 -35.34
N LYS A 283 -5.50 10.63 -35.21
CA LYS A 283 -4.71 10.09 -34.09
C LYS A 283 -5.35 10.33 -32.72
N LYS A 284 -6.62 10.75 -32.69
CA LYS A 284 -7.40 10.96 -31.48
C LYS A 284 -8.31 9.77 -31.23
N ARG A 285 -8.77 9.63 -30.00
CA ARG A 285 -9.77 8.64 -29.62
C ARG A 285 -11.15 9.23 -29.79
N GLU A 286 -12.02 8.45 -30.39
CA GLU A 286 -13.43 8.75 -30.54
C GLU A 286 -14.20 7.88 -29.56
N TYR A 287 -15.14 8.50 -28.85
CA TYR A 287 -15.96 7.84 -27.85
C TYR A 287 -17.43 7.93 -28.24
N ASP A 288 -17.75 7.79 -29.52
CA ASP A 288 -19.10 8.01 -30.07
C ASP A 288 -20.18 7.15 -29.38
N GLU A 289 -19.81 6.01 -28.80
CA GLU A 289 -20.71 5.15 -28.01
C GLU A 289 -20.96 5.62 -26.57
N VAL A 290 -20.12 6.54 -26.07
CA VAL A 290 -20.18 7.14 -24.73
C VAL A 290 -20.69 8.57 -24.82
N LEU A 291 -20.14 9.35 -25.74
CA LEU A 291 -20.47 10.72 -26.04
C LEU A 291 -21.57 10.72 -27.11
N GLY A 292 -22.83 10.59 -26.69
CA GLY A 292 -23.98 10.80 -27.55
C GLY A 292 -24.12 12.27 -28.00
N ASN A 293 -25.36 12.69 -28.31
CA ASN A 293 -25.63 14.10 -28.60
C ASN A 293 -25.18 14.99 -27.43
N VAL A 294 -24.61 16.16 -27.74
CA VAL A 294 -24.08 17.10 -26.73
C VAL A 294 -25.14 17.50 -25.69
N ASN A 295 -26.42 17.55 -26.07
CA ASN A 295 -27.53 17.89 -25.17
C ASN A 295 -27.91 16.76 -24.20
N ASP A 296 -27.48 15.53 -24.47
CA ASP A 296 -27.77 14.34 -23.64
C ASP A 296 -26.60 13.99 -22.69
N ARG A 297 -25.50 14.75 -22.77
CA ARG A 297 -24.32 14.60 -21.92
C ARG A 297 -24.60 15.15 -20.53
N LYS A 298 -24.28 14.38 -19.49
CA LYS A 298 -24.49 14.73 -18.08
C LYS A 298 -23.44 15.69 -17.53
N PHE A 299 -22.26 15.75 -18.14
CA PHE A 299 -21.10 16.48 -17.60
C PHE A 299 -20.59 17.61 -18.52
N ASN A 300 -21.32 17.94 -19.58
CA ASN A 300 -20.98 19.00 -20.55
C ASN A 300 -20.96 20.43 -19.94
N GLU A 301 -21.61 20.65 -18.80
CA GLU A 301 -21.65 21.93 -18.08
C GLU A 301 -20.42 22.18 -17.18
N ILE A 302 -19.48 21.23 -17.11
CA ILE A 302 -18.22 21.43 -16.37
C ILE A 302 -17.47 22.63 -16.98
N LYS A 303 -17.13 23.60 -16.13
CA LYS A 303 -16.39 24.80 -16.53
C LYS A 303 -14.94 24.45 -16.87
N ASN A 304 -14.37 25.17 -17.84
CA ASN A 304 -12.96 25.08 -18.15
C ASN A 304 -12.13 25.44 -16.90
N ARG A 305 -10.95 24.81 -16.76
CA ARG A 305 -9.97 25.20 -15.76
C ARG A 305 -9.58 26.68 -15.98
N CYS A 306 -9.72 27.49 -14.93
CA CYS A 306 -9.35 28.90 -14.94
C CYS A 306 -7.83 29.08 -14.82
#